data_AF-A0A166WZ35-F1
#
_entry.id   AF-A0A166WZ35-F1
#
_cell.length_a   1.000
_cell.length_b   1.000
_cell.length_c   1.000
_cell.angle_alpha   90.00
_cell.angle_beta   90.00
_cell.angle_gamma   90.00
#
_symmetry.space_group_name_H-M   'P 1'
#
loop_
_entity.id
_entity.type
_entity.pdbx_description
1 polymer ?
#
loop_
_entity_poly.entity_id
_entity_poly.type
_entity_poly.pdbx_seq_one_letter_code
_entity_poly.pdbx_strand_id
1 'polypeptide(L)'
;MYKNADRLALNRLEELVELDAEQERYFLTSFADFQVIHQKAYMPDYVRWLTSLEGNWRSLSQSQLRELGTDIQEHWANLSQSMNDPVTKLLVDLNAQQKEELIAALKKRAEERSKNTSRLERALERFEDILGDLSVQQRKIVEKYFDETEYYRQVWLLYSQKRINKIESLLANDKALTEQERKLLGSYIFNSMQHAPSHILRTRDQWVEKQLQLMLELRETLTSQQQEHVDEYFKKWLGVVNELIQTKL
;
A
#
# COMPACT_ATOMS: atom_id res chain seq x y z
N MET A 1 -5.61 -0.11 19.48
CA MET A 1 -5.70 -0.79 18.17
C MET A 1 -4.35 -1.37 17.74
N TYR A 2 -3.25 -0.62 17.83
CA TYR A 2 -1.91 -1.08 17.42
C TYR A 2 -1.38 -2.31 18.16
N LYS A 3 -1.58 -2.37 19.48
CA LYS A 3 -1.22 -3.52 20.33
C LYS A 3 -1.84 -4.85 19.87
N ASN A 4 -2.99 -4.81 19.18
CA ASN A 4 -3.69 -6.00 18.69
C ASN A 4 -3.60 -6.13 17.15
N ALA A 5 -2.70 -5.39 16.50
CA ALA A 5 -2.62 -5.41 15.05
C ALA A 5 -2.05 -6.73 14.49
N ASP A 6 -1.35 -7.51 15.31
CA ASP A 6 -0.95 -8.89 15.05
C ASP A 6 -2.17 -9.80 14.80
N ARG A 7 -3.16 -9.78 15.68
CA ARG A 7 -4.40 -10.54 15.55
C ARG A 7 -5.24 -10.05 14.38
N LEU A 8 -5.30 -8.74 14.17
CA LEU A 8 -5.98 -8.20 12.99
C LEU A 8 -5.30 -8.65 11.70
N ALA A 9 -3.96 -8.66 11.66
CA ALA A 9 -3.22 -9.14 10.51
C ALA A 9 -3.40 -10.65 10.29
N LEU A 10 -3.42 -11.43 11.36
CA LEU A 10 -3.71 -12.87 11.31
C LEU A 10 -5.09 -13.13 10.73
N ASN A 11 -6.14 -12.49 11.26
CA ASN A 11 -7.51 -12.64 10.74
C ASN A 11 -7.59 -12.32 9.24
N ARG A 12 -6.82 -11.32 8.76
CA ARG A 12 -6.77 -10.97 7.34
C ARG A 12 -6.01 -11.98 6.48
N LEU A 13 -5.02 -12.66 7.06
CA LEU A 13 -4.30 -13.75 6.42
C LEU A 13 -5.17 -15.02 6.37
N GLU A 14 -5.94 -15.29 7.41
CA GLU A 14 -6.88 -16.43 7.47
C GLU A 14 -8.06 -16.28 6.50
N GLU A 15 -8.40 -15.05 6.07
CA GLU A 15 -9.29 -14.84 4.91
C GLU A 15 -8.69 -15.35 3.57
N LEU A 16 -7.39 -15.65 3.53
CA LEU A 16 -6.68 -16.13 2.34
C LEU A 16 -6.29 -17.61 2.44
N VAL A 17 -5.85 -18.06 3.60
CA VAL A 17 -5.34 -19.41 3.84
C VAL A 17 -5.45 -19.76 5.32
N GLU A 18 -5.96 -20.94 5.65
CA GLU A 18 -6.02 -21.42 7.03
C GLU A 18 -4.64 -21.90 7.47
N LEU A 19 -4.12 -21.35 8.57
CA LEU A 19 -2.82 -21.71 9.13
C LEU A 19 -2.98 -22.79 10.21
N ASP A 20 -1.99 -23.68 10.33
CA ASP A 20 -1.89 -24.54 11.50
C ASP A 20 -1.30 -23.80 12.72
N ALA A 21 -1.33 -24.46 13.88
CA ALA A 21 -0.89 -23.86 15.14
C ALA A 21 0.60 -23.46 15.18
N GLU A 22 1.46 -24.12 14.40
CA GLU A 22 2.88 -23.77 14.32
C GLU A 22 3.09 -22.54 13.43
N GLN A 23 2.43 -22.54 12.26
CA GLN A 23 2.43 -21.43 11.31
C GLN A 23 1.83 -20.16 11.91
N GLU A 24 0.71 -20.26 12.64
CA GLU A 24 0.08 -19.15 13.35
C GLU A 24 1.04 -18.54 14.37
N ARG A 25 1.67 -19.37 15.21
CA ARG A 25 2.63 -18.91 16.22
C ARG A 25 3.83 -18.23 15.57
N TYR A 26 4.33 -18.78 14.47
CA TYR A 26 5.43 -18.20 13.70
C TYR A 26 5.04 -16.84 13.12
N PHE A 27 3.82 -16.72 12.54
CA PHE A 27 3.30 -15.47 12.01
C PHE A 27 3.18 -14.40 13.10
N LEU A 28 2.55 -14.71 14.23
CA LEU A 28 2.34 -13.77 15.34
C LEU A 28 3.68 -13.27 15.90
N THR A 29 4.65 -14.17 16.09
CA THR A 29 5.99 -13.80 16.59
C THR A 29 6.70 -12.87 15.60
N SER A 30 6.71 -13.25 14.31
CA SER A 30 7.35 -12.44 13.26
C SER A 30 6.69 -11.08 13.09
N PHE A 31 5.36 -11.01 13.22
CA PHE A 31 4.62 -9.77 13.13
C PHE A 31 4.86 -8.87 14.34
N ALA A 32 4.99 -9.43 15.55
CA ALA A 32 5.34 -8.67 16.75
C ALA A 32 6.73 -8.01 16.62
N ASP A 33 7.72 -8.75 16.12
CA ASP A 33 9.06 -8.22 15.85
C ASP A 33 9.00 -7.06 14.83
N PHE A 34 8.22 -7.25 13.77
CA PHE A 34 7.96 -6.20 12.78
C PHE A 34 7.27 -4.98 13.39
N GLN A 35 6.27 -5.15 14.25
CA GLN A 35 5.57 -4.03 14.90
C GLN A 35 6.54 -3.19 15.73
N VAL A 36 7.45 -3.82 16.46
CA VAL A 36 8.49 -3.12 17.24
C VAL A 36 9.39 -2.30 16.33
N ILE A 37 9.84 -2.90 15.22
CA ILE A 37 10.68 -2.22 14.22
C ILE A 37 9.92 -1.05 13.59
N HIS A 38 8.69 -1.28 13.11
CA HIS A 38 7.84 -0.28 12.50
C HIS A 38 7.58 0.90 13.43
N GLN A 39 7.25 0.63 14.70
CA GLN A 39 7.02 1.68 15.69
C GLN A 39 8.26 2.53 15.97
N LYS A 40 9.43 1.89 16.13
CA LYS A 40 10.65 2.59 16.55
C LYS A 40 11.39 3.27 15.41
N ALA A 41 11.51 2.60 14.27
CA ALA A 41 12.35 3.04 13.16
C ALA A 41 11.55 3.77 12.07
N TYR A 42 10.29 3.40 11.85
CA TYR A 42 9.53 3.88 10.68
C TYR A 42 8.50 4.96 11.02
N MET A 43 7.78 4.86 12.14
CA MET A 43 6.80 5.90 12.53
C MET A 43 7.38 7.32 12.69
N PRO A 44 8.64 7.55 13.12
CA PRO A 44 9.22 8.89 13.16
C PRO A 44 9.24 9.60 11.79
N ASP A 45 9.42 8.86 10.70
CA ASP A 45 9.35 9.44 9.34
C ASP A 45 7.93 9.88 8.98
N TYR A 46 6.91 9.12 9.40
CA TYR A 46 5.51 9.53 9.21
C TYR A 46 5.22 10.85 9.92
N VAL A 47 5.73 11.03 11.14
CA VAL A 47 5.63 12.30 11.87
C VAL A 47 6.32 13.43 11.11
N ARG A 48 7.54 13.20 10.59
CA ARG A 48 8.28 14.18 9.78
C ARG A 48 7.49 14.60 8.55
N TRP A 49 6.95 13.65 7.78
CA TRP A 49 6.18 13.96 6.57
C TRP A 49 4.86 14.65 6.87
N LEU A 50 4.11 14.19 7.87
CA LEU A 50 2.85 14.82 8.28
C LEU A 50 3.08 16.25 8.78
N THR A 51 4.14 16.49 9.55
CA THR A 51 4.51 17.84 10.00
C THR A 51 4.88 18.72 8.79
N SER A 52 5.63 18.19 7.83
CA SER A 52 5.97 18.91 6.60
C SER A 52 4.73 19.25 5.78
N LEU A 53 3.77 18.33 5.66
CA LEU A 53 2.51 18.54 4.96
C LEU A 53 1.64 19.56 5.69
N GLU A 54 1.39 19.38 6.99
CA GLU A 54 0.61 20.32 7.81
C GLU A 54 1.10 21.76 7.66
N GLY A 55 2.43 21.97 7.71
CA GLY A 55 3.01 23.32 7.62
C GLY A 55 3.04 23.92 6.22
N ASN A 56 3.09 23.10 5.16
CA ASN A 56 3.51 23.59 3.83
C ASN A 56 2.62 23.15 2.66
N TRP A 57 1.62 22.28 2.84
CA TRP A 57 0.87 21.68 1.73
C TRP A 57 0.28 22.70 0.74
N ARG A 58 -0.07 23.90 1.23
CA ARG A 58 -0.57 25.03 0.43
C ARG A 58 0.44 25.54 -0.61
N SER A 59 1.74 25.50 -0.30
CA SER A 59 2.80 26.09 -1.11
C SER A 59 3.75 25.07 -1.75
N LEU A 60 3.63 23.77 -1.43
CA LEU A 60 4.49 22.74 -2.02
C LEU A 60 4.39 22.74 -3.54
N SER A 61 5.53 22.80 -4.23
CA SER A 61 5.60 22.66 -5.67
C SER A 61 5.39 21.20 -6.10
N GLN A 62 5.17 20.97 -7.39
CA GLN A 62 5.12 19.63 -7.96
C GLN A 62 6.40 18.83 -7.68
N SER A 63 7.57 19.47 -7.77
CA SER A 63 8.86 18.81 -7.53
C SER A 63 9.03 18.43 -6.06
N GLN A 64 8.61 19.27 -5.12
CA GLN A 64 8.65 18.97 -3.69
C GLN A 64 7.67 17.85 -3.32
N LEU A 65 6.47 17.83 -3.90
CA LEU A 65 5.52 16.73 -3.72
C LEU A 65 6.06 15.41 -4.30
N ARG A 66 6.76 15.48 -5.44
CA ARG A 66 7.43 14.32 -6.04
C ARG A 66 8.52 13.77 -5.13
N GLU A 67 9.39 14.65 -4.62
CA GLU A 67 10.47 14.27 -3.71
C GLU A 67 9.91 13.60 -2.44
N LEU A 68 8.91 14.21 -1.81
CA LEU A 68 8.20 13.62 -0.67
C LEU A 68 7.59 12.25 -1.02
N GLY A 69 6.98 12.13 -2.20
CA GLY A 69 6.43 10.87 -2.70
C GLY A 69 7.51 9.79 -2.90
N THR A 70 8.69 10.16 -3.38
CA THR A 70 9.84 9.25 -3.54
C THR A 70 10.34 8.77 -2.16
N ASP A 71 10.55 9.68 -1.22
CA ASP A 71 10.93 9.37 0.17
C ASP A 71 9.96 8.33 0.78
N ILE A 72 8.66 8.59 0.64
CA ILE A 72 7.60 7.69 1.13
C ILE A 72 7.72 6.31 0.49
N GLN A 73 7.90 6.25 -0.83
CA GLN A 73 7.98 4.99 -1.56
C GLN A 73 9.23 4.17 -1.18
N GLU A 74 10.38 4.81 -1.05
CA GLU A 74 11.63 4.15 -0.63
C GLU A 74 11.50 3.59 0.78
N HIS A 75 10.91 4.36 1.69
CA HIS A 75 10.62 3.92 3.04
C HIS A 75 9.71 2.69 3.08
N TRP A 76 8.60 2.68 2.32
CA TRP A 76 7.72 1.51 2.21
C TRP A 76 8.41 0.31 1.57
N ALA A 77 9.31 0.53 0.61
CA ALA A 77 10.11 -0.54 0.02
C ALA A 77 11.05 -1.17 1.07
N ASN A 78 11.75 -0.35 1.85
CA ASN A 78 12.62 -0.80 2.94
C ASN A 78 11.84 -1.54 4.03
N LEU A 79 10.68 -1.01 4.42
CA LEU A 79 9.80 -1.65 5.40
C LEU A 79 9.33 -3.02 4.89
N SER A 80 8.87 -3.10 3.64
CA SER A 80 8.44 -4.35 3.04
C SER A 80 9.57 -5.37 2.94
N GLN A 81 10.79 -4.90 2.61
CA GLN A 81 11.97 -5.76 2.54
C GLN A 81 12.30 -6.41 3.88
N SER A 82 12.09 -5.71 5.01
CA SER A 82 12.29 -6.29 6.35
C SER A 82 11.40 -7.50 6.62
N MET A 83 10.29 -7.63 5.90
CA MET A 83 9.33 -8.73 6.02
C MET A 83 9.52 -9.84 4.99
N ASN A 84 10.46 -9.70 4.05
CA ASN A 84 10.68 -10.68 3.00
C ASN A 84 10.98 -12.07 3.56
N ASP A 85 11.93 -12.18 4.48
CA ASP A 85 12.37 -13.49 5.00
C ASP A 85 11.27 -14.15 5.84
N PRO A 86 10.62 -13.46 6.80
CA PRO A 86 9.53 -14.05 7.57
C PRO A 86 8.39 -14.55 6.68
N VAL A 87 7.95 -13.74 5.72
CA VAL A 87 6.86 -14.10 4.81
C VAL A 87 7.26 -15.24 3.88
N THR A 88 8.48 -15.21 3.34
CA THR A 88 8.96 -16.25 2.43
C THR A 88 9.06 -17.60 3.14
N LYS A 89 9.54 -17.61 4.40
CA LYS A 89 9.55 -18.82 5.21
C LYS A 89 8.13 -19.37 5.41
N LEU A 90 7.19 -18.53 5.85
CA LEU A 90 5.80 -18.95 6.04
C LEU A 90 5.20 -19.54 4.76
N LEU A 91 5.40 -18.90 3.61
CA LEU A 91 4.85 -19.34 2.32
C LEU A 91 5.44 -20.67 1.84
N VAL A 92 6.72 -20.92 2.09
CA VAL A 92 7.37 -22.19 1.73
C VAL A 92 6.89 -23.32 2.64
N ASP A 93 6.64 -23.03 3.91
CA ASP A 93 6.16 -23.97 4.93
C ASP A 93 4.67 -24.31 4.80
N LEU A 94 3.92 -23.61 3.93
CA LEU A 94 2.55 -24.00 3.58
C LEU A 94 2.53 -25.38 2.92
N ASN A 95 1.56 -26.21 3.32
CA ASN A 95 1.30 -27.48 2.66
C ASN A 95 0.66 -27.27 1.26
N ALA A 96 0.50 -28.35 0.49
CA ALA A 96 -0.02 -28.26 -0.87
C ALA A 96 -1.43 -27.65 -0.94
N GLN A 97 -2.33 -28.08 -0.05
CA GLN A 97 -3.70 -27.55 0.02
C GLN A 97 -3.71 -26.06 0.37
N GLN A 98 -2.93 -25.66 1.38
CA GLN A 98 -2.80 -24.25 1.78
C GLN A 98 -2.26 -23.36 0.66
N LYS A 99 -1.30 -23.87 -0.13
CA LYS A 99 -0.77 -23.16 -1.31
C LYS A 99 -1.85 -22.96 -2.37
N GLU A 100 -2.66 -23.99 -2.64
CA GLU A 100 -3.78 -23.90 -3.57
C GLU A 100 -4.84 -22.89 -3.10
N GLU A 101 -5.22 -22.95 -1.82
CA GLU A 101 -6.16 -22.01 -1.19
C GLU A 101 -5.69 -20.56 -1.30
N LEU A 102 -4.43 -20.29 -0.91
CA LEU A 102 -3.82 -18.98 -1.02
C LEU A 102 -3.87 -18.44 -2.46
N ILE A 103 -3.46 -19.25 -3.44
CA ILE A 103 -3.42 -18.82 -4.84
C ILE A 103 -4.82 -18.59 -5.39
N ALA A 104 -5.78 -19.44 -5.06
CA ALA A 104 -7.18 -19.26 -5.43
C ALA A 104 -7.74 -17.95 -4.84
N ALA A 105 -7.48 -17.68 -3.56
CA ALA A 105 -7.91 -16.45 -2.90
C ALA A 105 -7.26 -15.20 -3.52
N LEU A 106 -5.97 -15.25 -3.84
CA LEU A 106 -5.26 -14.15 -4.51
C LEU A 106 -5.83 -13.87 -5.92
N LYS A 107 -6.09 -14.92 -6.71
CA LYS A 107 -6.71 -14.81 -8.04
C LYS A 107 -8.12 -14.22 -7.95
N LYS A 108 -8.95 -14.74 -7.03
CA LYS A 108 -10.30 -14.21 -6.78
C LYS A 108 -10.28 -12.73 -6.42
N ARG A 109 -9.40 -12.31 -5.49
CA ARG A 109 -9.24 -10.89 -5.13
C ARG A 109 -8.79 -10.03 -6.32
N ALA A 110 -7.93 -10.56 -7.20
CA ALA A 110 -7.51 -9.84 -8.41
C ALA A 110 -8.66 -9.63 -9.40
N GLU A 111 -9.52 -10.65 -9.58
CA GLU A 111 -10.72 -10.57 -10.42
C GLU A 111 -11.79 -9.62 -9.84
N GLU A 112 -12.04 -9.68 -8.53
CA GLU A 112 -12.97 -8.75 -7.87
C GLU A 112 -12.49 -7.31 -8.02
N ARG A 113 -11.17 -7.09 -7.90
CA ARG A 113 -10.57 -5.77 -8.14
C ARG A 113 -10.79 -5.34 -9.58
N SER A 114 -10.60 -6.20 -10.58
CA SER A 114 -10.73 -5.82 -12.00
C SER A 114 -12.16 -5.40 -12.37
N LYS A 115 -13.17 -6.02 -11.75
CA LYS A 115 -14.60 -5.75 -11.97
C LYS A 115 -15.15 -4.54 -11.21
N ASN A 116 -14.34 -3.90 -10.37
CA ASN A 116 -14.82 -2.95 -9.38
C ASN A 116 -15.30 -1.62 -10.03
N THR A 117 -16.62 -1.49 -10.18
CA THR A 117 -17.29 -0.34 -10.82
C THR A 117 -17.40 0.88 -9.91
N SER A 118 -17.40 0.72 -8.59
CA SER A 118 -17.52 1.83 -7.60
C SER A 118 -16.18 2.49 -7.24
N ARG A 119 -15.19 2.41 -8.14
CA ARG A 119 -13.85 2.97 -7.88
C ARG A 119 -13.85 4.49 -7.81
N LEU A 120 -14.56 5.14 -8.73
CA LEU A 120 -14.68 6.59 -8.74
C LEU A 120 -15.41 7.07 -7.47
N GLU A 121 -16.52 6.44 -7.12
CA GLU A 121 -17.30 6.75 -5.91
C GLU A 121 -16.45 6.70 -4.65
N ARG A 122 -15.73 5.59 -4.41
CA ARG A 122 -14.82 5.48 -3.27
C ARG A 122 -13.66 6.49 -3.31
N ALA A 123 -13.23 6.91 -4.49
CA ALA A 123 -12.20 7.93 -4.61
C ALA A 123 -12.74 9.31 -4.24
N LEU A 124 -13.97 9.63 -4.69
CA LEU A 124 -14.68 10.83 -4.29
C LEU A 124 -14.89 10.87 -2.77
N GLU A 125 -15.37 9.77 -2.16
CA GLU A 125 -15.52 9.66 -0.69
C GLU A 125 -14.20 9.92 0.03
N ARG A 126 -13.08 9.34 -0.44
CA ARG A 126 -11.75 9.59 0.16
C ARG A 126 -11.30 11.03 0.01
N PHE A 127 -11.60 11.67 -1.11
CA PHE A 127 -11.30 13.09 -1.26
C PHE A 127 -12.20 13.93 -0.36
N GLU A 128 -13.45 13.53 -0.12
CA GLU A 128 -14.36 14.20 0.83
C GLU A 128 -13.87 14.07 2.28
N ASP A 129 -13.34 12.90 2.66
CA ASP A 129 -12.73 12.72 3.99
C ASP A 129 -11.57 13.69 4.25
N ILE A 130 -10.80 14.02 3.20
CA ILE A 130 -9.58 14.85 3.28
C ILE A 130 -9.87 16.33 3.06
N LEU A 131 -10.73 16.67 2.10
CA LEU A 131 -10.98 18.03 1.63
C LEU A 131 -12.29 18.62 2.16
N GLY A 132 -13.18 17.80 2.72
CA GLY A 132 -14.58 18.14 2.95
C GLY A 132 -15.43 18.00 1.68
N ASP A 133 -16.70 18.42 1.73
CA ASP A 133 -17.65 18.29 0.63
C ASP A 133 -17.07 18.80 -0.70
N LEU A 134 -17.08 17.97 -1.74
CA LEU A 134 -16.52 18.34 -3.04
C LEU A 134 -17.52 19.14 -3.87
N SER A 135 -17.08 20.29 -4.38
CA SER A 135 -17.81 21.06 -5.38
C SER A 135 -17.94 20.29 -6.70
N VAL A 136 -18.89 20.73 -7.54
CA VAL A 136 -19.07 20.18 -8.89
C VAL A 136 -17.78 20.26 -9.72
N GLN A 137 -17.00 21.33 -9.56
CA GLN A 137 -15.72 21.48 -10.25
C GLN A 137 -14.69 20.45 -9.78
N GLN A 138 -14.56 20.26 -8.46
CA GLN A 138 -13.63 19.29 -7.87
C GLN A 138 -13.98 17.85 -8.28
N ARG A 139 -15.27 17.49 -8.28
CA ARG A 139 -15.74 16.18 -8.75
C ARG A 139 -15.33 15.92 -10.21
N LYS A 140 -15.52 16.92 -11.09
CA LYS A 140 -15.08 16.83 -12.50
C LYS A 140 -13.57 16.67 -12.66
N ILE A 141 -12.77 17.31 -11.81
CA ILE A 141 -11.31 17.15 -11.80
C ILE A 141 -10.94 15.69 -11.47
N VAL A 142 -11.58 15.11 -10.44
CA VAL A 142 -11.37 13.71 -10.07
C VAL A 142 -11.83 12.76 -11.18
N GLU A 143 -13.02 12.97 -11.73
CA GLU A 143 -13.56 12.18 -12.87
C GLU A 143 -12.60 12.17 -14.06
N LYS A 144 -12.13 13.35 -14.48
CA LYS A 144 -11.17 13.50 -15.58
C LYS A 144 -9.88 12.74 -15.29
N TYR A 145 -9.34 12.82 -14.07
CA TYR A 145 -8.15 12.04 -13.69
C TYR A 145 -8.41 10.53 -13.81
N PHE A 146 -9.60 10.07 -13.42
CA PHE A 146 -9.96 8.66 -13.59
C PHE A 146 -9.95 8.28 -15.06
N ASP A 147 -10.57 9.06 -15.95
CA ASP A 147 -10.56 8.76 -17.38
C ASP A 147 -9.13 8.73 -17.96
N GLU A 148 -8.30 9.73 -17.64
CA GLU A 148 -6.93 9.84 -18.13
C GLU A 148 -6.00 8.71 -17.66
N THR A 149 -6.32 8.07 -16.53
CA THR A 149 -5.47 7.04 -15.91
C THR A 149 -5.99 5.61 -16.09
N GLU A 150 -7.07 5.39 -16.85
CA GLU A 150 -7.61 4.04 -17.09
C GLU A 150 -6.59 3.09 -17.72
N TYR A 151 -5.81 3.57 -18.68
CA TYR A 151 -4.74 2.79 -19.28
C TYR A 151 -3.74 2.27 -18.25
N TYR A 152 -3.28 3.13 -17.34
CA TYR A 152 -2.32 2.75 -16.30
C TYR A 152 -2.89 1.70 -15.34
N ARG A 153 -4.18 1.80 -15.03
CA ARG A 153 -4.88 0.80 -14.23
C ARG A 153 -4.89 -0.56 -14.92
N GLN A 154 -5.17 -0.61 -16.23
CA GLN A 154 -5.14 -1.86 -16.99
C GLN A 154 -3.74 -2.49 -17.02
N VAL A 155 -2.70 -1.67 -17.21
CA VAL A 155 -1.30 -2.14 -17.11
C VAL A 155 -1.01 -2.73 -15.73
N TRP A 156 -1.46 -2.07 -14.66
CA TRP A 156 -1.25 -2.54 -13.29
C TRP A 156 -1.99 -3.84 -12.96
N LEU A 157 -3.22 -4.00 -13.47
CA LEU A 157 -3.99 -5.23 -13.34
C LEU A 157 -3.26 -6.40 -14.02
N LEU A 158 -2.80 -6.21 -15.26
CA LEU A 158 -2.03 -7.22 -15.98
C LEU A 158 -0.72 -7.56 -15.28
N TYR A 159 -0.01 -6.56 -14.78
CA TYR A 159 1.21 -6.78 -14.00
C TYR A 159 0.94 -7.58 -12.72
N SER A 160 -0.13 -7.25 -11.99
CA SER A 160 -0.53 -7.98 -10.79
C SER A 160 -0.91 -9.43 -11.07
N GLN A 161 -1.59 -9.70 -12.19
CA GLN A 161 -1.89 -11.08 -12.60
C GLN A 161 -0.61 -11.87 -12.91
N LYS A 162 0.32 -11.28 -13.67
CA LYS A 162 1.61 -11.92 -13.97
C LYS A 162 2.40 -12.22 -12.69
N ARG A 163 2.34 -11.33 -11.71
CA ARG A 163 2.97 -11.50 -10.40
C ARG A 163 2.37 -12.68 -9.63
N ILE A 164 1.05 -12.79 -9.57
CA ILE A 164 0.35 -13.92 -8.93
C ILE A 164 0.73 -15.24 -9.61
N ASN A 165 0.74 -15.29 -10.95
CA ASN A 165 1.15 -16.50 -11.68
C ASN A 165 2.61 -16.88 -11.39
N LYS A 166 3.49 -15.89 -11.13
CA LYS A 166 4.88 -16.16 -10.78
C LYS A 166 5.02 -16.70 -9.35
N ILE A 167 4.22 -16.20 -8.42
CA ILE A 167 4.12 -16.74 -7.05
C ILE A 167 3.63 -18.20 -7.13
N GLU A 168 2.55 -18.47 -7.86
CA GLU A 168 2.02 -19.82 -8.08
C GLU A 168 3.09 -20.77 -8.62
N SER A 169 3.82 -20.37 -9.68
CA SER A 169 4.89 -21.18 -10.26
C SER A 169 6.05 -21.46 -9.30
N LEU A 170 6.34 -20.55 -8.37
CA LEU A 170 7.39 -20.76 -7.37
C LEU A 170 6.90 -21.69 -6.26
N LEU A 171 5.65 -21.55 -5.82
CA LEU A 171 5.08 -22.39 -4.76
C LEU A 171 4.73 -23.81 -5.21
N ALA A 172 4.42 -24.00 -6.49
CA ALA A 172 4.14 -25.31 -7.09
C ALA A 172 5.40 -26.14 -7.39
N ASN A 173 6.60 -25.60 -7.13
CA ASN A 173 7.83 -26.32 -7.37
C ASN A 173 8.10 -27.32 -6.22
N ASP A 174 8.13 -28.62 -6.55
CA ASP A 174 8.44 -29.67 -5.57
C ASP A 174 9.89 -29.65 -5.09
N LYS A 175 10.76 -28.88 -5.77
CA LYS A 175 12.16 -28.69 -5.35
C LYS A 175 12.27 -27.53 -4.37
N ALA A 176 13.20 -27.66 -3.42
CA ALA A 176 13.56 -26.56 -2.53
C ALA A 176 13.96 -25.32 -3.35
N LEU A 177 13.33 -24.18 -3.04
CA LEU A 177 13.65 -22.90 -3.67
C LEU A 177 15.09 -22.50 -3.36
N THR A 178 15.80 -22.05 -4.40
CA THR A 178 17.09 -21.39 -4.26
C THR A 178 16.96 -20.07 -3.50
N GLU A 179 18.07 -19.57 -2.96
CA GLU A 179 18.12 -18.28 -2.27
C GLU A 179 17.59 -17.13 -3.15
N GLN A 180 17.92 -17.16 -4.45
CA GLN A 180 17.44 -16.16 -5.40
C GLN A 180 15.92 -16.24 -5.61
N GLU A 181 15.37 -17.44 -5.70
CA GLU A 181 13.92 -17.65 -5.84
C GLU A 181 13.16 -17.24 -4.57
N ARG A 182 13.74 -17.45 -3.39
CA ARG A 182 13.20 -16.97 -2.10
C ARG A 182 13.12 -15.45 -2.07
N LYS A 183 14.19 -14.75 -2.46
CA LYS A 183 14.18 -13.28 -2.58
C LYS A 183 13.14 -12.78 -3.58
N LEU A 184 13.03 -13.43 -4.73
CA LEU A 184 12.02 -13.10 -5.74
C LEU A 184 10.60 -13.30 -5.19
N LEU A 185 10.33 -14.41 -4.50
CA LEU A 185 9.03 -14.69 -3.89
C LEU A 185 8.61 -13.57 -2.91
N GLY A 186 9.49 -13.19 -1.97
CA GLY A 186 9.25 -12.06 -1.07
C GLY A 186 8.94 -10.77 -1.83
N SER A 187 9.74 -10.45 -2.84
CA SER A 187 9.54 -9.24 -3.66
C SER A 187 8.19 -9.21 -4.39
N TYR A 188 7.70 -10.37 -4.86
CA TYR A 188 6.42 -10.48 -5.54
C TYR A 188 5.23 -10.37 -4.59
N ILE A 189 5.36 -10.85 -3.36
CA ILE A 189 4.28 -10.76 -2.36
C ILE A 189 4.04 -9.32 -1.95
N PHE A 190 5.11 -8.58 -1.65
CA PHE A 190 5.01 -7.16 -1.30
C PHE A 190 4.85 -6.23 -2.50
N ASN A 191 4.84 -6.80 -3.72
CA ASN A 191 4.74 -6.04 -4.96
C ASN A 191 5.80 -4.92 -5.04
N SER A 192 7.02 -5.26 -4.67
CA SER A 192 8.16 -4.34 -4.73
C SER A 192 8.44 -3.97 -6.19
N MET A 193 8.63 -2.67 -6.44
CA MET A 193 8.99 -2.15 -7.76
C MET A 193 10.47 -2.35 -8.10
N GLN A 194 11.29 -2.83 -7.15
CA GLN A 194 12.74 -2.98 -7.31
C GLN A 194 13.14 -3.89 -8.49
N HIS A 195 12.29 -4.87 -8.81
CA HIS A 195 12.51 -5.80 -9.93
C HIS A 195 11.44 -5.68 -11.02
N ALA A 196 10.69 -4.57 -11.04
CA ALA A 196 9.71 -4.33 -12.08
C ALA A 196 10.39 -4.08 -13.44
N PRO A 197 9.82 -4.57 -14.55
CA PRO A 197 10.33 -4.24 -15.88
C PRO A 197 10.34 -2.73 -16.15
N SER A 198 11.31 -2.26 -16.93
CA SER A 198 11.47 -0.82 -17.25
C SER A 198 10.22 -0.15 -17.81
N HIS A 199 9.40 -0.87 -18.60
CA HIS A 199 8.14 -0.33 -19.10
C HIS A 199 7.11 -0.10 -17.98
N ILE A 200 7.07 -0.96 -16.96
CA ILE A 200 6.19 -0.78 -15.79
C ILE A 200 6.66 0.41 -14.95
N LEU A 201 7.97 0.57 -14.77
CA LEU A 201 8.54 1.73 -14.08
C LEU A 201 8.17 3.04 -14.78
N ARG A 202 8.35 3.13 -16.10
CA ARG A 202 7.94 4.32 -16.87
C ARG A 202 6.44 4.61 -16.78
N THR A 203 5.60 3.59 -16.86
CA THR A 203 4.16 3.73 -16.70
C THR A 203 3.81 4.27 -15.32
N ARG A 204 4.46 3.76 -14.26
CA ARG A 204 4.29 4.27 -12.90
C ARG A 204 4.70 5.72 -12.79
N ASP A 205 5.84 6.12 -13.36
CA ASP A 205 6.32 7.50 -13.27
C ASP A 205 5.35 8.48 -13.91
N GLN A 206 4.80 8.12 -15.08
CA GLN A 206 3.75 8.90 -15.75
C GLN A 206 2.46 8.97 -14.92
N TRP A 207 2.08 7.87 -14.30
CA TRP A 207 0.91 7.85 -13.42
C TRP A 207 1.10 8.73 -12.19
N VAL A 208 2.29 8.71 -11.58
CA VAL A 208 2.64 9.61 -10.46
C VAL A 208 2.54 11.07 -10.92
N GLU A 209 3.02 11.44 -12.10
CA GLU A 209 2.84 12.82 -12.61
C GLU A 209 1.37 13.23 -12.68
N LYS A 210 0.50 12.34 -13.17
CA LYS A 210 -0.94 12.60 -13.22
C LYS A 210 -1.57 12.75 -11.83
N GLN A 211 -1.10 11.97 -10.87
CA GLN A 211 -1.55 12.09 -9.49
C GLN A 211 -1.09 13.40 -8.84
N LEU A 212 0.15 13.84 -9.09
CA LEU A 212 0.64 15.14 -8.62
C LEU A 212 -0.16 16.28 -9.23
N GLN A 213 -0.43 16.23 -10.54
CA GLN A 213 -1.25 17.21 -11.23
C GLN A 213 -2.66 17.29 -10.62
N LEU A 214 -3.30 16.13 -10.36
CA LEU A 214 -4.61 16.08 -9.69
C LEU A 214 -4.59 16.80 -8.34
N MET A 215 -3.58 16.55 -7.49
CA MET A 215 -3.48 17.17 -6.18
C MET A 215 -3.32 18.70 -6.28
N LEU A 216 -2.52 19.16 -7.24
CA LEU A 216 -2.33 20.59 -7.47
C LEU A 216 -3.60 21.25 -8.02
N GLU A 217 -4.26 20.64 -9.01
CA GLU A 217 -5.52 21.14 -9.56
C GLU A 217 -6.62 21.22 -8.49
N LEU A 218 -6.73 20.21 -7.62
CA LEU A 218 -7.68 20.26 -6.50
C LEU A 218 -7.33 21.37 -5.51
N ARG A 219 -6.06 21.53 -5.15
CA ARG A 219 -5.61 22.57 -4.21
C ARG A 219 -6.02 23.97 -4.65
N GLU A 220 -5.87 24.30 -5.92
CA GLU A 220 -6.22 25.62 -6.45
C GLU A 220 -7.73 25.93 -6.40
N THR A 221 -8.56 24.92 -6.13
CA THR A 221 -10.03 25.07 -6.03
C THR A 221 -10.56 25.09 -4.60
N LEU A 222 -9.70 24.93 -3.59
CA LEU A 222 -10.15 24.78 -2.21
C LEU A 222 -10.65 26.12 -1.64
N THR A 223 -11.84 26.08 -1.06
CA THR A 223 -12.36 27.20 -0.26
C THR A 223 -11.59 27.32 1.07
N SER A 224 -11.69 28.46 1.75
CA SER A 224 -11.06 28.63 3.07
C SER A 224 -11.48 27.54 4.07
N GLN A 225 -12.77 27.16 4.06
CA GLN A 225 -13.28 26.09 4.92
C GLN A 225 -12.65 24.73 4.58
N GLN A 226 -12.52 24.40 3.29
CA GLN A 226 -11.86 23.16 2.87
C GLN A 226 -10.36 23.17 3.24
N GLN A 227 -9.71 24.33 3.15
CA GLN A 227 -8.31 24.46 3.58
C GLN A 227 -8.15 24.23 5.09
N GLU A 228 -9.06 24.74 5.91
CA GLU A 228 -9.09 24.45 7.37
C GLU A 228 -9.33 22.96 7.64
N HIS A 229 -10.26 22.33 6.90
CA HIS A 229 -10.52 20.89 7.02
C HIS A 229 -9.28 20.04 6.68
N VAL A 230 -8.50 20.43 5.67
CA VAL A 230 -7.23 19.78 5.35
C VAL A 230 -6.19 19.93 6.48
N ASP A 231 -6.09 21.13 7.09
CA ASP A 231 -5.20 21.34 8.23
C ASP A 231 -5.61 20.45 9.43
N GLU A 232 -6.90 20.34 9.71
CA GLU A 232 -7.44 19.47 10.76
C GLU A 232 -7.19 17.99 10.46
N TYR A 233 -7.32 17.58 9.20
CA TYR A 233 -7.01 16.22 8.75
C TYR A 233 -5.55 15.86 9.06
N PHE A 234 -4.59 16.73 8.72
CA PHE A 234 -3.17 16.48 9.03
C PHE A 234 -2.91 16.44 10.54
N LYS A 235 -3.49 17.37 11.31
CA LYS A 235 -3.38 17.39 12.78
C LYS A 235 -3.91 16.11 13.42
N LYS A 236 -5.07 15.63 12.97
CA LYS A 236 -5.67 14.38 13.42
C LYS A 236 -4.73 13.20 13.18
N TRP A 237 -4.18 13.07 11.97
CA TRP A 237 -3.25 11.99 11.65
C TRP A 237 -1.94 12.08 12.41
N LEU A 238 -1.41 13.29 12.62
CA LEU A 238 -0.24 13.51 13.45
C LEU A 238 -0.50 13.05 14.90
N GLY A 239 -1.67 13.38 15.46
CA GLY A 239 -2.12 12.90 16.77
C GLY A 239 -2.19 11.38 16.84
N VAL A 240 -2.79 10.74 15.83
CA VAL A 240 -2.85 9.27 15.74
C VAL A 240 -1.45 8.66 15.72
N VAL A 241 -0.55 9.12 14.84
CA VAL A 241 0.80 8.54 14.75
C VAL A 241 1.58 8.73 16.05
N ASN A 242 1.46 9.88 16.71
CA ASN A 242 2.12 10.12 18.00
C ASN A 242 1.60 9.19 19.10
N GLU A 243 0.30 8.93 19.16
CA GLU A 243 -0.28 7.95 20.09
C GLU A 243 0.24 6.54 19.81
N LEU A 244 0.34 6.17 18.53
CA LEU A 244 0.88 4.87 18.11
C LEU A 244 2.34 4.69 18.53
N ILE A 245 3.18 5.73 18.42
CA ILE A 245 4.58 5.71 18.87
C ILE A 245 4.68 5.48 20.38
N GLN A 246 3.78 6.05 21.17
CA GLN A 246 3.78 5.94 22.63
C GLN A 246 3.13 4.66 23.17
N THR A 247 2.43 3.92 22.32
CA THR A 247 1.72 2.70 22.71
C THR A 247 2.71 1.62 23.15
N LYS A 248 2.52 1.05 24.35
CA LYS A 248 3.30 -0.11 24.79
C LYS A 248 2.85 -1.37 24.06
N LEU A 249 3.76 -1.97 23.30
CA LEU A 249 3.62 -3.28 22.66
C LEU A 249 3.77 -4.38 23.71
#